data_AF-A0A257K8S0-F1
#
_entry.id   AF-A0A257K8S0-F1
#
_cell.length_a   1.000
_cell.length_b   1.000
_cell.length_c   1.000
_cell.angle_alpha   90.00
_cell.angle_beta   90.00
_cell.angle_gamma   90.00
#
_symmetry.space_group_name_H-M   'P 1'
#
loop_
_entity.id
_entity.type
_entity.pdbx_description
1 polymer ?
#
loop_
_entity_poly.entity_id
_entity_poly.type
_entity_poly.pdbx_seq_one_letter_code
_entity_poly.pdbx_strand_id
1 'polypeptide(L)'
;MLLLMSCHAMLAQEPTALLDKAANCEFIKINDQLVVHAGDYVLDNNRIIDIAKTFLAPTNAKNTYVVPNPCATISTGYKGATIIERKQKMPIVSLSLLVDDVKKQYPGFLNYEVFINGTSIENYAEYDIELSNQLSLKTNMEYKAQEKIRCVITITP
;
A
#
# COMPACT_ATOMS: atom_id res chain seq x y z
N MET A 1 29.85 67.01 19.75
CA MET A 1 30.57 65.73 19.84
C MET A 1 29.65 64.75 20.56
N LEU A 2 28.88 63.95 19.80
CA LEU A 2 28.80 62.47 19.85
C LEU A 2 28.58 61.88 21.27
N LEU A 3 27.63 60.98 21.55
CA LEU A 3 27.11 59.87 20.75
C LEU A 3 25.60 59.60 21.02
N LEU A 4 24.87 59.27 19.95
CA LEU A 4 23.66 58.45 20.01
C LEU A 4 24.05 57.03 20.44
N MET A 5 23.46 56.48 21.50
CA MET A 5 23.42 55.03 21.73
C MET A 5 22.17 54.47 21.06
N SER A 6 22.35 53.94 19.85
CA SER A 6 21.38 53.07 19.19
C SER A 6 21.31 51.73 19.91
N CYS A 7 20.17 51.40 20.49
CA CYS A 7 19.85 50.07 20.95
C CYS A 7 19.66 49.17 19.71
N HIS A 8 20.69 48.40 19.35
CA HIS A 8 20.55 47.36 18.33
C HIS A 8 19.80 46.19 18.97
N ALA A 9 18.53 46.04 18.60
CA ALA A 9 17.83 44.78 18.76
C ALA A 9 18.63 43.71 18.02
N MET A 10 19.22 42.76 18.76
CA MET A 10 19.67 41.50 18.18
C MET A 10 18.43 40.79 17.65
N LEU A 11 18.17 40.92 16.35
CA LEU A 11 17.29 40.02 15.64
C LEU A 11 17.89 38.63 15.79
N ALA A 12 17.27 37.81 16.63
CA ALA A 12 17.50 36.38 16.67
C ALA A 12 17.16 35.82 15.28
N GLN A 13 18.19 35.60 14.47
CA GLN A 13 18.09 34.66 13.37
C GLN A 13 17.94 33.27 13.98
N GLU A 14 16.70 32.78 14.02
CA GLU A 14 16.35 31.41 13.63
C GLU A 14 14.83 31.22 13.80
N PRO A 15 14.13 30.87 12.70
CA PRO A 15 13.35 29.63 12.75
C PRO A 15 13.43 28.79 11.47
N THR A 16 14.36 29.04 10.55
CA THR A 16 14.45 28.29 9.29
C THR A 16 15.00 26.87 9.47
N ALA A 17 16.03 26.67 10.31
CA ALA A 17 16.63 25.34 10.52
C ALA A 17 15.71 24.35 11.28
N LEU A 18 14.80 24.84 12.12
CA LEU A 18 13.81 24.02 12.82
C LEU A 18 12.62 23.66 11.92
N LEU A 19 12.21 24.55 11.01
CA LEU A 19 11.18 24.26 10.00
C LEU A 19 11.67 23.19 9.01
N ASP A 20 12.92 23.26 8.57
CA ASP A 20 13.51 22.29 7.64
C ASP A 20 13.69 20.90 8.27
N LYS A 21 13.94 20.82 9.58
CA LYS A 21 13.93 19.54 10.30
C LYS A 21 12.54 18.94 10.38
N ALA A 22 11.53 19.75 10.72
CA ALA A 22 10.15 19.27 10.85
C ALA A 22 9.57 18.76 9.52
N ALA A 23 9.85 19.44 8.40
CA ALA A 23 9.42 19.01 7.07
C ALA A 23 10.11 17.70 6.61
N ASN A 24 11.34 17.45 7.07
CA ASN A 24 12.09 16.21 6.76
C ASN A 24 11.74 15.04 7.69
N CYS A 25 10.95 15.27 8.74
CA CYS A 25 10.56 14.23 9.70
C CYS A 25 9.40 13.36 9.22
N GLU A 26 8.72 13.72 8.14
CA GLU A 26 7.64 12.91 7.57
C GLU A 26 8.16 11.79 6.68
N PHE A 27 9.42 11.90 6.21
CA PHE A 27 10.00 11.04 5.20
C PHE A 27 11.02 10.06 5.82
N ILE A 28 10.93 8.81 5.39
CA ILE A 28 11.81 7.70 5.79
C ILE A 28 12.47 7.18 4.51
N LYS A 29 13.80 7.30 4.41
CA LYS A 29 14.56 6.74 3.30
C LYS A 29 14.69 5.23 3.48
N ILE A 30 14.13 4.45 2.55
CA ILE A 30 14.26 2.99 2.52
C ILE A 30 15.51 2.57 1.73
N ASN A 31 15.72 3.20 0.56
CA ASN A 31 16.93 3.07 -0.25
C ASN A 31 17.09 4.29 -1.15
N ASP A 32 18.02 4.26 -2.11
CA ASP A 32 18.30 5.39 -3.01
C ASP A 32 17.15 5.74 -3.96
N GLN A 33 16.20 4.84 -4.17
CA GLN A 33 15.07 5.00 -5.10
C GLN A 33 13.72 5.16 -4.39
N LEU A 34 13.66 4.88 -3.09
CA LEU A 34 12.40 4.84 -2.35
C LEU A 34 12.49 5.60 -1.02
N VAL A 35 11.67 6.63 -0.93
CA VAL A 35 11.42 7.43 0.26
C VAL A 35 9.92 7.36 0.54
N VAL A 36 9.55 7.09 1.79
CA VAL A 36 8.17 6.78 2.19
C VAL A 36 7.77 7.58 3.42
N HIS A 37 6.50 7.55 3.79
CA HIS A 37 6.00 8.20 5.00
C HIS A 37 5.94 7.26 6.21
N ALA A 38 5.92 7.87 7.39
CA ALA A 38 5.58 7.18 8.63
C ALA A 38 4.23 6.46 8.52
N GLY A 39 4.20 5.15 8.81
CA GLY A 39 3.00 4.32 8.69
C GLY A 39 2.82 3.65 7.33
N ASP A 40 3.62 3.98 6.31
CA ASP A 40 3.56 3.28 5.03
C ASP A 40 3.99 1.82 5.16
N TYR A 41 3.39 0.97 4.33
CA TYR A 41 3.82 -0.41 4.13
C TYR A 41 4.59 -0.51 2.82
N VAL A 42 5.75 -1.14 2.88
CA VAL A 42 6.66 -1.29 1.73
C VAL A 42 6.92 -2.76 1.48
N LEU A 43 6.63 -3.20 0.26
CA LEU A 43 6.93 -4.54 -0.20
C LEU A 43 8.34 -4.60 -0.79
N ASP A 44 9.14 -5.58 -0.40
CA ASP A 44 10.47 -5.90 -0.92
C ASP A 44 11.42 -4.69 -1.09
N ASN A 45 11.30 -3.70 -0.20
CA ASN A 45 12.02 -2.42 -0.24
C ASN A 45 11.82 -1.62 -1.54
N ASN A 46 10.81 -1.89 -2.36
CA ASN A 46 10.71 -1.29 -3.70
C ASN A 46 9.37 -0.65 -4.05
N ARG A 47 8.31 -0.99 -3.32
CA ARG A 47 6.95 -0.55 -3.64
C ARG A 47 6.17 -0.25 -2.37
N ILE A 48 5.59 0.94 -2.29
CA ILE A 48 4.57 1.24 -1.28
C ILE A 48 3.29 0.47 -1.64
N ILE A 49 2.66 -0.16 -0.65
CA ILE A 49 1.41 -0.90 -0.80
C ILE A 49 0.39 -0.43 0.24
N ASP A 50 -0.89 -0.49 -0.12
CA ASP A 50 -1.97 -0.42 0.85
C ASP A 50 -2.28 -1.83 1.33
N ILE A 51 -1.95 -2.16 2.58
CA ILE A 51 -2.14 -3.50 3.14
C ILE A 51 -3.62 -3.89 3.25
N ALA A 52 -4.54 -2.92 3.31
CA ALA A 52 -5.98 -3.18 3.34
C ALA A 52 -6.53 -3.55 1.95
N LYS A 53 -5.79 -3.19 0.89
CA LYS A 53 -6.20 -3.41 -0.51
C LYS A 53 -5.26 -4.31 -1.30
N THR A 54 -4.17 -4.78 -0.68
CA THR A 54 -3.19 -5.67 -1.31
C THR A 54 -3.26 -7.05 -0.69
N PHE A 55 -3.71 -8.03 -1.48
CA PHE A 55 -3.75 -9.43 -1.06
C PHE A 55 -2.42 -10.11 -1.36
N LEU A 56 -1.64 -10.34 -0.31
CA LEU A 56 -0.39 -11.11 -0.40
C LEU A 56 -0.67 -12.58 -0.05
N ALA A 57 0.09 -13.48 -0.66
CA ALA A 57 0.02 -14.89 -0.31
C ALA A 57 0.57 -15.07 1.11
N PRO A 58 -0.22 -15.59 2.07
CA PRO A 58 0.12 -15.60 3.49
C PRO A 58 1.39 -16.42 3.78
N THR A 59 1.67 -17.42 2.93
CA THR A 59 2.83 -18.31 3.05
C THR A 59 4.11 -17.70 2.49
N ASN A 60 4.01 -16.62 1.70
CA ASN A 60 5.14 -16.01 0.99
C ASN A 60 5.83 -14.89 1.78
N ALA A 61 5.32 -14.50 2.95
CA ALA A 61 6.04 -13.58 3.84
C ALA A 61 7.31 -14.24 4.40
N LYS A 62 8.47 -13.59 4.24
CA LYS A 62 9.76 -13.99 4.80
C LYS A 62 10.03 -13.28 6.11
N ASN A 63 10.03 -11.94 6.07
CA ASN A 63 10.32 -11.08 7.20
C ASN A 63 9.36 -9.89 7.20
N THR A 64 9.11 -9.36 8.40
CA THR A 64 8.44 -8.08 8.58
C THR A 64 9.16 -7.30 9.66
N TYR A 65 9.57 -6.07 9.34
CA TYR A 65 10.29 -5.20 10.28
C TYR A 65 9.93 -3.74 10.04
N VAL A 66 10.25 -2.89 11.00
CA VAL A 66 9.96 -1.45 10.94
C VAL A 66 11.27 -0.70 10.75
N VAL A 67 11.33 0.16 9.73
CA VAL A 67 12.39 1.15 9.59
C VAL A 67 11.99 2.37 10.42
N PRO A 68 12.74 2.71 11.48
CA PRO A 68 12.34 3.77 12.39
C PRO A 68 12.38 5.13 11.68
N ASN A 69 11.42 5.98 12.04
CA ASN A 69 11.46 7.38 11.65
C ASN A 69 12.65 8.05 12.39
N PRO A 70 13.56 8.73 11.68
CA PRO A 70 14.73 9.36 12.29
C PRO A 70 14.38 10.45 13.33
N CYS A 71 13.16 10.98 13.28
CA CYS A 71 12.64 11.96 14.23
C CYS A 71 11.75 11.36 15.32
N ALA A 72 11.56 10.05 15.36
CA ALA A 72 10.77 9.41 16.42
C ALA A 72 11.45 9.61 17.77
N THR A 73 10.94 10.55 18.57
CA THR A 73 11.27 10.63 20.00
C THR A 73 10.28 9.76 20.79
N ILE A 74 10.73 9.25 21.94
CA ILE A 74 10.02 8.29 22.82
C ILE A 74 8.58 8.73 23.16
N SER A 75 8.27 10.03 23.10
CA SER A 75 6.96 10.60 23.44
C SER A 75 6.03 10.93 22.26
N THR A 76 6.52 10.93 21.01
CA THR A 76 5.78 11.53 19.86
C THR A 76 4.97 10.56 19.00
N GLY A 77 5.06 9.25 19.23
CA GLY A 77 4.18 8.27 18.57
C GLY A 77 4.37 8.12 17.05
N TYR A 78 5.38 8.75 16.43
CA TYR A 78 5.70 8.55 15.02
C TYR A 78 6.13 7.10 14.79
N LYS A 79 5.24 6.33 14.17
CA LYS A 79 5.49 4.94 13.76
C LYS A 79 6.40 4.96 12.54
N GLY A 80 7.40 4.09 12.49
CA GLY A 80 8.24 3.93 11.30
C GLY A 80 7.47 3.40 10.09
N ALA A 81 8.18 3.14 9.00
CA ALA A 81 7.62 2.43 7.85
C ALA A 81 7.75 0.92 8.06
N THR A 82 6.72 0.16 7.70
CA THR A 82 6.74 -1.31 7.82
C THR A 82 7.22 -1.93 6.51
N ILE A 83 8.29 -2.70 6.56
CA ILE A 83 8.81 -3.45 5.43
C ILE A 83 8.30 -4.89 5.50
N ILE A 84 7.75 -5.38 4.40
CA ILE A 84 7.36 -6.76 4.19
C ILE A 84 8.27 -7.33 3.11
N GLU A 85 9.14 -8.27 3.48
CA GLU A 85 9.98 -9.00 2.53
C GLU A 85 9.38 -10.34 2.22
N ARG A 86 9.34 -10.69 0.94
CA ARG A 86 8.81 -11.97 0.47
C ARG A 86 9.88 -13.02 0.29
N LYS A 87 9.51 -14.30 0.44
CA LYS A 87 10.40 -15.45 0.18
C LYS A 87 10.72 -15.52 -1.31
N GLN A 88 9.72 -15.27 -2.16
CA GLN A 88 9.83 -15.21 -3.61
C GLN A 88 9.14 -13.95 -4.14
N LYS A 89 9.77 -13.25 -5.08
CA LYS A 89 9.21 -12.05 -5.70
C LYS A 89 8.19 -12.45 -6.76
N MET A 90 6.94 -12.61 -6.35
CA MET A 90 5.84 -12.87 -7.28
C MET A 90 5.29 -11.55 -7.86
N PRO A 91 4.68 -11.57 -9.06
CA PRO A 91 4.03 -10.38 -9.60
C PRO A 91 2.86 -9.93 -8.71
N ILE A 92 2.76 -8.62 -8.52
CA ILE A 92 1.55 -7.98 -7.97
C ILE A 92 0.77 -7.42 -9.17
N VAL A 93 -0.48 -7.83 -9.31
CA VAL A 93 -1.34 -7.40 -10.42
C VAL A 93 -2.62 -6.77 -9.88
N SER A 94 -3.17 -5.84 -10.65
CA SER A 94 -4.50 -5.29 -10.33
C SER A 94 -5.55 -6.40 -10.46
N LEU A 95 -6.41 -6.50 -9.45
CA LEU A 95 -7.51 -7.44 -9.45
C LEU A 95 -8.49 -7.20 -10.61
N SER A 96 -8.64 -5.96 -11.06
CA SER A 96 -9.44 -5.62 -12.24
C SER A 96 -9.01 -6.37 -13.50
N LEU A 97 -7.70 -6.52 -13.72
CA LEU A 97 -7.17 -7.23 -14.88
C LEU A 97 -7.56 -8.71 -14.87
N LEU A 98 -7.48 -9.36 -13.70
CA LEU A 98 -7.90 -10.75 -13.55
C LEU A 98 -9.39 -10.92 -13.81
N VAL A 99 -10.21 -10.03 -13.24
CA VAL A 99 -11.66 -10.06 -13.40
C VAL A 99 -12.04 -9.82 -14.85
N ASP A 100 -11.38 -8.90 -15.55
CA ASP A 100 -11.66 -8.61 -16.96
C ASP A 100 -11.27 -9.78 -17.87
N ASP A 101 -10.19 -10.49 -17.57
CA ASP A 101 -9.83 -11.70 -18.31
C ASP A 101 -10.86 -12.82 -18.11
N VAL A 102 -11.45 -12.95 -16.92
CA VAL A 102 -12.58 -13.86 -16.68
C VAL A 102 -13.81 -13.42 -17.46
N LYS A 103 -14.17 -12.12 -17.45
CA LYS A 103 -15.31 -11.61 -18.24
C LYS A 103 -15.18 -11.91 -19.73
N LYS A 104 -13.96 -11.78 -20.29
CA LYS A 104 -13.67 -12.11 -21.70
C LYS A 104 -13.85 -13.61 -21.98
N GLN A 105 -13.44 -14.48 -21.07
CA GLN A 105 -13.60 -15.93 -21.20
C GLN A 105 -15.06 -16.37 -21.06
N TYR A 106 -15.82 -15.68 -20.21
CA TYR A 106 -17.21 -16.00 -19.90
C TYR A 106 -18.12 -14.82 -20.24
N PRO A 107 -18.32 -14.49 -21.53
CA PRO A 107 -19.18 -13.38 -21.90
C PRO A 107 -20.66 -13.72 -21.68
N GLY A 108 -21.47 -12.68 -21.49
CA GLY A 108 -22.93 -12.76 -21.48
C GLY A 108 -23.56 -13.07 -20.11
N PHE A 109 -22.81 -12.96 -19.01
CA PHE A 109 -23.40 -12.92 -17.67
C PHE A 109 -23.87 -11.51 -17.34
N LEU A 110 -25.02 -11.41 -16.67
CA LEU A 110 -25.57 -10.12 -16.23
C LEU A 110 -24.78 -9.51 -15.07
N ASN A 111 -24.30 -10.36 -14.15
CA ASN A 111 -23.57 -9.94 -12.96
C ASN A 111 -22.28 -10.75 -12.77
N TYR A 112 -21.24 -10.06 -12.30
CA TYR A 112 -19.99 -10.67 -11.84
C TYR A 112 -19.77 -10.28 -10.37
N GLU A 113 -19.71 -11.29 -9.50
CA GLU A 113 -19.41 -11.10 -8.08
C GLU A 113 -17.98 -11.59 -7.82
N VAL A 114 -17.19 -10.81 -7.08
CA VAL A 114 -15.80 -11.13 -6.78
C VAL A 114 -15.66 -11.38 -5.29
N PHE A 115 -15.10 -12.54 -4.95
CA PHE A 115 -14.81 -12.94 -3.58
C PHE A 115 -13.32 -13.22 -3.42
N ILE A 116 -12.71 -12.67 -2.37
CA ILE A 116 -11.33 -12.98 -2.00
C ILE A 116 -11.35 -13.54 -0.59
N ASN A 117 -10.84 -14.78 -0.43
CA ASN A 117 -10.88 -15.50 0.84
C ASN A 117 -12.27 -15.52 1.51
N GLY A 118 -13.33 -15.59 0.70
CA GLY A 118 -14.72 -15.59 1.16
C GLY A 118 -15.31 -14.21 1.46
N THR A 119 -14.53 -13.13 1.35
CA THR A 119 -15.02 -11.75 1.49
C THR A 119 -15.45 -11.21 0.13
N SER A 120 -16.67 -10.66 0.05
CA SER A 120 -17.16 -9.98 -1.15
C SER A 120 -16.41 -8.67 -1.38
N ILE A 121 -15.97 -8.42 -2.61
CA ILE A 121 -15.24 -7.23 -3.03
C ILE A 121 -16.06 -6.48 -4.07
N GLU A 122 -16.64 -5.35 -3.66
CA GLU A 122 -17.50 -4.54 -4.53
C GLU A 122 -16.69 -3.70 -5.52
N ASN A 123 -15.67 -2.98 -5.04
CA ASN A 123 -14.80 -2.16 -5.89
C ASN A 123 -13.44 -2.83 -6.10
N TYR A 124 -13.43 -3.95 -6.81
CA TYR A 124 -12.21 -4.72 -7.09
C TYR A 124 -11.14 -3.94 -7.90
N ALA A 125 -11.46 -2.79 -8.48
CA ALA A 125 -10.49 -1.95 -9.18
C ALA A 125 -9.43 -1.33 -8.24
N GLU A 126 -9.75 -1.16 -6.96
CA GLU A 126 -8.84 -0.59 -5.97
C GLU A 126 -7.88 -1.62 -5.34
N TYR A 127 -8.03 -2.89 -5.70
CA TYR A 127 -7.29 -3.97 -5.06
C TYR A 127 -6.18 -4.53 -5.96
N ASP A 128 -5.08 -4.87 -5.32
CA ASP A 128 -3.95 -5.57 -5.88
C ASP A 128 -3.85 -6.97 -5.29
N ILE A 129 -3.33 -7.92 -6.06
CA ILE A 129 -3.13 -9.29 -5.61
C ILE A 129 -1.79 -9.85 -6.07
N GLU A 130 -1.16 -10.60 -5.18
CA GLU A 130 0.01 -11.38 -5.48
C GLU A 130 -0.35 -12.65 -6.25
N LEU A 131 0.18 -12.79 -7.46
CA LEU A 131 0.05 -14.00 -8.26
C LEU A 131 1.02 -15.07 -7.75
N SER A 132 0.66 -15.73 -6.64
CA SER A 132 1.39 -16.90 -6.16
C SER A 132 1.05 -18.13 -7.03
N ASN A 133 1.92 -19.13 -7.04
CA ASN A 133 1.59 -20.45 -7.58
C ASN A 133 0.51 -21.20 -6.75
N GLN A 134 0.15 -20.64 -5.60
CA GLN A 134 -0.93 -21.12 -4.72
C GLN A 134 -2.26 -20.40 -4.99
N LEU A 135 -2.24 -19.33 -5.80
CA LEU A 135 -3.42 -18.59 -6.18
C LEU A 135 -4.38 -19.49 -6.95
N SER A 136 -5.50 -19.80 -6.32
CA SER A 136 -6.58 -20.54 -6.94
C SER A 136 -7.65 -19.56 -7.37
N LEU A 137 -7.87 -19.47 -8.68
CA LEU A 137 -9.02 -18.79 -9.26
C LEU A 137 -10.10 -19.83 -9.60
N LYS A 138 -11.26 -19.69 -8.98
CA LYS A 138 -12.43 -20.53 -9.21
C LYS A 138 -13.57 -19.67 -9.74
N THR A 139 -14.19 -20.12 -10.81
CA THR A 139 -15.37 -19.47 -11.40
C THR A 139 -16.56 -20.39 -11.28
N ASN A 140 -17.57 -19.97 -10.51
CA ASN A 140 -18.86 -20.66 -10.45
C ASN A 140 -19.88 -19.90 -11.30
N MET A 141 -20.67 -20.63 -12.08
CA MET A 141 -21.64 -20.05 -13.00
C MET A 141 -23.04 -20.45 -12.57
N GLU A 142 -23.94 -19.48 -12.48
CA GLU A 142 -25.33 -19.71 -12.14
C GLU A 142 -26.27 -19.30 -13.25
N TYR A 143 -27.22 -20.19 -13.50
CA TYR A 143 -28.21 -20.08 -14.55
C TYR A 143 -29.61 -20.06 -13.95
N LYS A 144 -30.50 -19.22 -14.50
CA LYS A 144 -31.93 -19.25 -14.20
C LYS A 144 -32.68 -19.34 -15.51
N ALA A 145 -33.52 -20.37 -15.66
CA ALA A 145 -34.27 -20.60 -16.90
C ALA A 145 -33.40 -20.55 -18.17
N GLN A 146 -32.17 -21.12 -18.09
CA GLN A 146 -31.15 -21.13 -19.17
C GLN A 146 -30.51 -19.76 -19.49
N GLU A 147 -30.85 -18.69 -18.78
CA GLU A 147 -30.17 -17.41 -18.86
C GLU A 147 -28.96 -17.37 -17.90
N LYS A 148 -27.84 -16.80 -18.37
CA LYS A 148 -26.61 -16.58 -17.59
C LYS A 148 -26.81 -15.40 -16.64
N ILE A 149 -27.11 -15.67 -15.37
CA ILE A 149 -27.46 -14.60 -14.43
C ILE A 149 -26.23 -14.09 -13.69
N ARG A 150 -25.38 -15.00 -13.23
CA ARG A 150 -24.31 -14.65 -12.29
C ARG A 150 -23.05 -15.50 -12.52
N CYS A 151 -21.91 -14.83 -12.55
CA CYS A 151 -20.58 -15.44 -12.47
C CYS A 151 -19.92 -15.05 -11.15
N VAL A 152 -19.59 -16.04 -10.32
CA VAL A 152 -18.91 -15.84 -9.04
C VAL A 152 -17.43 -16.17 -9.23
N ILE A 153 -16.57 -15.17 -9.06
CA ILE A 153 -15.12 -15.28 -9.14
C ILE A 153 -14.60 -15.38 -7.72
N THR A 154 -14.08 -16.54 -7.32
CA THR A 154 -13.45 -16.75 -6.02
C THR A 154 -11.95 -16.85 -6.19
N ILE A 155 -11.22 -16.01 -5.46
CA ILE A 155 -9.76 -16.02 -5.45
C ILE A 155 -9.28 -16.38 -4.05
N THR A 156 -8.37 -17.34 -3.97
CA THR A 156 -7.73 -17.80 -2.74
C THR A 156 -6.22 -17.73 -2.92
N PRO A 157 -5.52 -16.75 -2.29
CA PRO A 157 -4.07 -16.54 -2.41
C PRO A 157 -3.20 -17.65 -1.80
#